data_AF-A0A1Q3EA75-F1
#
_entry.id   AF-A0A1Q3EA75-F1
#
_cell.length_a   1.000
_cell.length_b   1.000
_cell.length_c   1.000
_cell.angle_alpha   90.00
_cell.angle_beta   90.00
_cell.angle_gamma   90.00
#
_symmetry.space_group_name_H-M   'P 1'
#
loop_
_entity.id
_entity.type
_entity.pdbx_description
1 polymer ?
#
loop_
_entity_poly.entity_id
_entity_poly.type
_entity_poly.pdbx_seq_one_letter_code
_entity_poly.pdbx_strand_id
1 'polypeptide(L)'
;MGILYHLPNELVAHIFLFCTFKDILSFQATCRLFYEIITTSSSIQYRIALEISGLEDNPQHELSIPDRLQLLQRREAAWTLFQPNFIQTVPVKNTAVVIYELSGGTYLLSGISRDSINHLRLPSTPSDPTPCWDHIPVTDELLDFGLAVTEHDLIGVLTTSSKGVDSTLQIRFLQLSTGLPHPLSRSPMRFTQHILMDNLGVGIEIVGNIAALVIRDSEPSCTLNPVDIKAPYF
;
A
#
# COMPACT_ATOMS: atom_id res chain seq x y z
N MET A 1 -38.71 21.24 -27.69
CA MET A 1 -37.35 20.65 -27.79
C MET A 1 -36.69 20.76 -26.43
N GLY A 2 -35.89 19.75 -26.03
CA GLY A 2 -35.26 19.72 -24.71
C GLY A 2 -34.23 20.83 -24.53
N ILE A 3 -34.11 21.37 -23.31
CA ILE A 3 -33.24 22.51 -22.99
C ILE A 3 -31.75 22.26 -23.30
N LEU A 4 -31.32 20.99 -23.24
CA LEU A 4 -29.93 20.58 -23.49
C LEU A 4 -29.49 20.76 -24.95
N TYR A 5 -30.41 20.77 -25.92
CA TYR A 5 -30.08 20.95 -27.34
C TYR A 5 -29.66 22.39 -27.70
N HIS A 6 -29.91 23.34 -26.80
CA HIS A 6 -29.57 24.74 -26.98
C HIS A 6 -28.26 25.14 -26.30
N LEU A 7 -27.64 24.22 -25.55
CA LEU A 7 -26.37 24.46 -24.88
C LEU A 7 -25.20 24.07 -25.78
N PRO A 8 -24.06 24.77 -25.71
CA PRO A 8 -22.80 24.31 -26.26
C PRO A 8 -22.43 22.91 -25.74
N ASN A 9 -21.78 22.11 -26.58
CA ASN A 9 -21.42 20.73 -26.27
C ASN A 9 -20.55 20.62 -25.01
N GLU A 10 -19.70 21.60 -24.75
CA GLU A 10 -18.84 21.67 -23.58
C GLU A 10 -19.65 21.81 -22.28
N LEU A 11 -20.75 22.57 -22.30
CA LEU A 11 -21.62 22.71 -21.13
C LEU A 11 -22.45 21.45 -20.91
N VAL A 12 -22.94 20.82 -21.98
CA VAL A 12 -23.62 19.52 -21.88
C VAL A 12 -22.65 18.47 -21.32
N ALA A 13 -21.40 18.46 -21.79
CA ALA A 13 -20.39 17.55 -21.29
C ALA A 13 -20.09 17.79 -19.79
N HIS A 14 -19.98 19.06 -19.39
CA HIS A 14 -19.79 19.43 -17.99
C HIS A 14 -20.97 18.99 -17.11
N ILE A 15 -22.22 19.11 -17.59
CA ILE A 15 -23.40 18.61 -16.88
C ILE A 15 -23.32 17.08 -16.68
N PHE A 16 -22.91 16.33 -17.71
CA PHE A 16 -22.77 14.88 -17.60
C PHE A 16 -21.70 14.44 -16.59
N LEU A 17 -20.71 15.29 -16.29
CA LEU A 17 -19.73 15.03 -15.22
C LEU A 17 -20.33 15.06 -13.81
N PHE A 18 -21.57 15.51 -13.62
CA PHE A 18 -22.29 15.41 -12.35
C PHE A 18 -23.22 14.19 -12.25
N CYS A 19 -23.44 13.47 -13.36
CA CYS A 19 -24.32 12.30 -13.39
C CYS A 19 -23.59 11.05 -12.88
N THR A 20 -24.30 9.96 -12.56
CA THR A 20 -23.62 8.69 -12.23
C THR A 20 -23.07 8.01 -13.48
N PHE A 21 -22.13 7.07 -13.33
CA PHE A 21 -21.63 6.25 -14.44
C PHE A 21 -22.76 5.60 -15.26
N LYS A 22 -23.77 5.05 -14.58
CA LYS A 22 -24.94 4.40 -15.22
C LYS A 22 -25.76 5.40 -16.04
N ASP A 23 -25.93 6.62 -15.53
CA ASP A 23 -26.66 7.67 -16.23
C ASP A 23 -25.93 8.10 -17.50
N ILE A 24 -24.60 8.27 -17.43
CA ILE A 24 -23.78 8.63 -18.60
C ILE A 24 -23.96 7.59 -19.72
N LEU A 25 -23.85 6.30 -19.39
CA LEU A 25 -24.08 5.22 -20.38
C LEU A 25 -25.51 5.23 -20.93
N SER A 26 -26.50 5.54 -20.08
CA SER A 26 -27.89 5.67 -20.51
C SER A 26 -28.05 6.83 -21.49
N PHE A 27 -27.48 8.01 -21.21
CA PHE A 27 -27.49 9.17 -22.11
C PHE A 27 -26.83 8.87 -23.44
N GLN A 28 -25.72 8.13 -23.44
CA GLN A 28 -25.01 7.71 -24.64
C GLN A 28 -25.91 6.88 -25.59
N ALA A 29 -26.85 6.11 -25.05
CA ALA A 29 -27.78 5.30 -25.84
C ALA A 29 -29.04 6.05 -26.31
N THR A 30 -29.27 7.29 -25.87
CA THR A 30 -30.53 8.01 -26.20
C THR A 30 -30.54 8.65 -27.57
N CYS A 31 -29.46 9.33 -27.97
CA CYS A 31 -29.40 10.06 -29.24
C CYS A 31 -27.95 10.25 -29.73
N ARG A 32 -27.81 10.50 -31.03
CA ARG A 32 -26.51 10.69 -31.68
C ARG A 32 -25.71 11.87 -31.13
N LEU A 33 -26.37 12.97 -30.78
CA LEU A 33 -25.70 14.14 -30.20
C LEU A 33 -25.03 13.79 -28.87
N PHE A 34 -25.75 13.15 -27.96
CA PHE A 34 -25.18 12.77 -26.65
C PHE A 34 -24.12 11.69 -26.79
N TYR A 35 -24.32 10.74 -27.70
CA TYR A 35 -23.28 9.78 -28.06
C TYR A 35 -21.99 10.48 -28.49
N GLU A 36 -22.08 11.44 -29.41
CA GLU A 36 -20.92 12.20 -29.92
C GLU A 36 -20.26 13.02 -28.79
N ILE A 37 -21.02 13.73 -27.97
CA ILE A 37 -20.50 14.51 -26.83
C ILE A 37 -19.75 13.60 -25.84
N ILE A 38 -20.36 12.48 -25.45
CA ILE A 38 -19.79 11.55 -24.47
C ILE A 38 -18.51 10.91 -25.01
N THR A 39 -18.51 10.48 -26.28
CA THR A 39 -17.38 9.76 -26.89
C THR A 39 -16.21 10.68 -27.26
N THR A 40 -16.46 11.96 -27.51
CA THR A 40 -15.40 12.92 -27.90
C THR A 40 -14.85 13.73 -26.72
N SER A 41 -15.60 13.87 -25.62
CA SER A 41 -15.14 14.59 -24.43
C SER A 41 -14.11 13.78 -23.64
N SER A 42 -12.86 14.23 -23.62
CA SER A 42 -11.80 13.57 -22.84
C SER A 42 -12.10 13.51 -21.35
N SER A 43 -12.78 14.50 -20.77
CA SER A 43 -13.17 14.49 -19.35
C SER A 43 -14.20 13.42 -19.04
N ILE A 44 -15.19 13.21 -19.92
CA ILE A 44 -16.17 12.15 -19.74
C ILE A 44 -15.51 10.79 -19.94
N GLN A 45 -14.72 10.63 -21.00
CA GLN A 45 -13.99 9.39 -21.27
C GLN A 45 -13.02 9.04 -20.13
N TYR A 46 -12.33 10.03 -19.56
CA TYR A 46 -11.45 9.83 -18.40
C TYR A 46 -12.23 9.36 -17.19
N ARG A 47 -13.36 10.00 -16.88
CA ARG A 47 -14.22 9.56 -15.78
C ARG A 47 -14.76 8.14 -15.97
N ILE A 48 -15.22 7.80 -17.18
CA ILE A 48 -15.65 6.45 -17.54
C ILE A 48 -14.51 5.46 -17.31
N ALA A 49 -13.29 5.78 -17.76
CA ALA A 49 -12.14 4.91 -17.60
C ALA A 49 -11.78 4.69 -16.12
N LEU A 50 -11.82 5.75 -15.29
CA LEU A 50 -11.60 5.64 -13.85
C LEU A 50 -12.62 4.69 -13.18
N GLU A 51 -13.89 4.85 -13.50
CA GLU A 51 -14.98 4.01 -12.95
C GLU A 51 -14.83 2.55 -13.37
N ILE A 52 -14.48 2.28 -14.63
CA ILE A 52 -14.23 0.92 -15.13
C ILE A 52 -13.05 0.27 -14.40
N SER A 53 -11.99 1.03 -14.16
CA SER A 53 -10.76 0.55 -13.51
C SER A 53 -10.83 0.57 -11.97
N GLY A 54 -11.90 1.11 -11.38
CA GLY A 54 -12.02 1.27 -9.93
C GLY A 54 -10.98 2.21 -9.32
N LEU A 55 -10.54 3.22 -10.07
CA LEU A 55 -9.52 4.19 -9.65
C LEU A 55 -10.15 5.55 -9.34
N GLU A 56 -9.49 6.32 -8.49
CA GLU A 56 -9.86 7.70 -8.17
C GLU A 56 -8.96 8.70 -8.91
N ASP A 57 -9.52 9.86 -9.27
CA ASP A 57 -8.73 10.95 -9.84
C ASP A 57 -7.82 11.55 -8.76
N ASN A 58 -6.56 11.81 -9.11
CA ASN A 58 -5.68 12.63 -8.31
C ASN A 58 -5.70 14.07 -8.85
N PRO A 59 -6.46 15.00 -8.23
CA PRO A 59 -6.59 16.36 -8.74
C PRO A 59 -5.26 17.14 -8.68
N GLN A 60 -4.29 16.69 -7.87
CA GLN A 60 -2.99 17.34 -7.72
C GLN A 60 -2.00 17.01 -8.84
N HIS A 61 -2.33 16.09 -9.73
CA HIS A 61 -1.42 15.71 -10.81
C HIS A 61 -1.31 16.81 -11.87
N GLU A 62 -0.10 17.11 -12.36
CA GLU A 62 0.11 18.18 -13.34
C GLU A 62 -0.34 17.84 -14.78
N LEU A 63 -0.68 16.58 -15.06
CA LEU A 63 -1.03 16.14 -16.41
C LEU A 63 -2.41 16.64 -16.82
N SER A 64 -2.54 16.99 -18.10
CA SER A 64 -3.84 17.31 -18.69
C SER A 64 -4.76 16.08 -18.66
N ILE A 65 -6.08 16.30 -18.64
CA ILE A 65 -7.07 15.21 -18.65
C ILE A 65 -6.87 14.25 -19.85
N PRO A 66 -6.62 14.71 -21.09
CA PRO A 66 -6.27 13.82 -22.20
C PRO A 66 -5.04 12.94 -21.92
N ASP A 67 -3.98 13.50 -21.35
CA ASP A 67 -2.76 12.75 -21.03
C ASP A 67 -3.01 11.72 -19.93
N ARG A 68 -3.78 12.08 -18.90
CA ARG A 68 -4.20 11.15 -17.83
C ARG A 68 -5.04 10.00 -18.38
N LEU A 69 -5.98 10.29 -19.29
CA LEU A 69 -6.77 9.25 -19.97
C LEU A 69 -5.86 8.31 -20.78
N GLN A 70 -4.92 8.85 -21.55
CA GLN A 70 -3.99 8.03 -22.31
C GLN A 70 -3.11 7.16 -21.40
N LEU A 71 -2.63 7.71 -20.29
CA LEU A 71 -1.85 6.98 -19.29
C LEU A 71 -2.65 5.83 -18.68
N LEU A 72 -3.91 6.09 -18.30
CA LEU A 72 -4.81 5.08 -17.76
C LEU A 72 -5.09 3.97 -18.78
N GLN A 73 -5.42 4.32 -20.03
CA GLN A 73 -5.65 3.34 -21.09
C GLN A 73 -4.42 2.45 -21.34
N ARG A 74 -3.21 3.03 -21.34
CA ARG A 74 -1.97 2.25 -21.46
C ARG A 74 -1.77 1.32 -20.27
N ARG A 75 -2.03 1.80 -19.05
CA ARG A 75 -1.99 0.98 -17.84
C ARG A 75 -2.96 -0.20 -17.95
N GLU A 76 -4.22 0.02 -18.33
CA GLU A 76 -5.22 -1.05 -18.45
C GLU A 76 -4.84 -2.08 -19.52
N ALA A 77 -4.32 -1.62 -20.65
CA ALA A 77 -3.84 -2.50 -21.72
C ALA A 77 -2.66 -3.35 -21.25
N ALA A 78 -1.69 -2.75 -20.54
CA ALA A 78 -0.54 -3.45 -19.96
C ALA A 78 -0.98 -4.55 -18.98
N TRP A 79 -1.95 -4.25 -18.10
CA TRP A 79 -2.51 -5.25 -17.18
C TRP A 79 -3.25 -6.37 -17.92
N THR A 80 -4.08 -6.02 -18.90
CA THR A 80 -4.86 -7.00 -19.67
C THR A 80 -3.96 -7.96 -20.47
N LEU A 81 -2.85 -7.45 -20.99
CA LEU A 81 -1.90 -8.22 -21.80
C LEU A 81 -0.75 -8.84 -21.00
N PHE A 82 -0.68 -8.57 -19.68
CA PHE A 82 0.47 -8.89 -18.84
C PHE A 82 1.81 -8.40 -19.42
N GLN A 83 1.80 -7.20 -20.01
CA GLN A 83 2.96 -6.56 -20.62
C GLN A 83 3.35 -5.33 -19.81
N PRO A 84 4.35 -5.42 -18.91
CA PRO A 84 4.74 -4.28 -18.09
C PRO A 84 5.28 -3.14 -18.96
N ASN A 85 4.97 -1.90 -18.57
CA ASN A 85 5.44 -0.71 -19.29
C ASN A 85 6.96 -0.55 -19.28
N PHE A 86 7.62 -1.10 -18.25
CA PHE A 86 9.07 -1.20 -18.17
C PHE A 86 9.47 -2.33 -17.21
N ILE A 87 10.71 -2.79 -17.32
CA ILE A 87 11.30 -3.79 -16.43
C ILE A 87 12.64 -3.26 -15.96
N GLN A 88 12.90 -3.38 -14.65
CA GLN A 88 14.19 -3.07 -14.06
C GLN A 88 14.63 -4.20 -13.14
N THR A 89 15.90 -4.56 -13.24
CA THR A 89 16.53 -5.54 -12.34
C THR A 89 17.29 -4.80 -11.26
N VAL A 90 16.92 -5.03 -10.01
CA VAL A 90 17.65 -4.50 -8.85
C VAL A 90 18.45 -5.64 -8.21
N PRO A 91 19.78 -5.50 -8.08
CA PRO A 91 20.58 -6.54 -7.44
C PRO A 91 20.27 -6.61 -5.94
N VAL A 92 19.87 -7.79 -5.47
CA VAL A 92 19.74 -8.11 -4.05
C VAL A 92 21.04 -8.76 -3.60
N LYS A 93 21.75 -8.12 -2.65
CA LYS A 93 22.88 -8.77 -2.00
C LYS A 93 22.33 -9.82 -1.04
N ASN A 94 22.91 -11.01 -1.04
CA ASN A 94 22.64 -12.08 -0.08
C ASN A 94 21.24 -12.72 -0.20
N THR A 95 21.16 -13.88 -0.86
CA THR A 95 19.92 -14.51 -1.35
C THR A 95 19.17 -15.38 -0.35
N ALA A 96 19.60 -15.48 0.91
CA ALA A 96 18.86 -16.15 1.98
C ALA A 96 17.93 -15.15 2.69
N VAL A 97 17.01 -14.55 1.94
CA VAL A 97 15.99 -13.66 2.49
C VAL A 97 15.05 -14.47 3.38
N VAL A 98 14.86 -14.05 4.62
CA VAL A 98 14.00 -14.76 5.57
C VAL A 98 12.66 -14.05 5.77
N ILE A 99 12.65 -12.72 5.73
CA ILE A 99 11.44 -11.89 5.82
C ILE A 99 11.51 -10.81 4.72
N TYR A 100 10.40 -10.59 4.03
CA TYR A 100 10.25 -9.52 3.05
C TYR A 100 8.88 -8.88 3.17
N GLU A 101 8.80 -7.58 2.85
CA GLU A 101 7.53 -6.88 2.70
C GLU A 101 7.55 -5.88 1.56
N LEU A 102 6.37 -5.55 1.05
CA LEU A 102 6.17 -4.55 0.01
C LEU A 102 4.97 -3.67 0.35
N SER A 103 5.22 -2.38 0.63
CA SER A 103 4.14 -1.43 0.89
C SER A 103 4.43 -0.07 0.27
N GLY A 104 3.41 0.52 -0.35
CA GLY A 104 3.46 1.87 -0.90
C GLY A 104 4.50 2.10 -1.99
N GLY A 105 5.09 1.07 -2.60
CA GLY A 105 6.22 1.17 -3.53
C GLY A 105 7.59 1.09 -2.87
N THR A 106 7.66 0.76 -1.57
CA THR A 106 8.90 0.47 -0.85
C THR A 106 9.02 -1.02 -0.62
N TYR A 107 10.15 -1.60 -1.02
CA TYR A 107 10.47 -3.01 -0.81
C TYR A 107 11.45 -3.17 0.34
N LEU A 108 11.17 -4.09 1.26
CA LEU A 108 11.94 -4.34 2.48
C LEU A 108 12.37 -5.80 2.57
N LEU A 109 13.56 -6.03 3.10
CA LEU A 109 14.16 -7.35 3.32
C LEU A 109 14.93 -7.40 4.64
N SER A 110 14.79 -8.48 5.39
CA SER A 110 15.70 -8.77 6.50
C SER A 110 17.13 -9.03 6.01
N GLY A 111 18.15 -8.56 6.73
CA GLY A 111 19.51 -9.08 6.59
C GLY A 111 19.60 -10.57 6.94
N ILE A 112 20.59 -11.30 6.39
CA ILE A 112 20.76 -12.75 6.68
C ILE A 112 20.82 -13.02 8.18
N SER A 113 21.59 -12.20 8.90
CA SER A 113 21.79 -12.33 10.34
C SER A 113 20.62 -11.78 11.16
N ARG A 114 19.53 -11.34 10.52
CA ARG A 114 18.36 -10.73 11.18
C ARG A 114 18.71 -9.54 12.08
N ASP A 115 19.78 -8.83 11.74
CA ASP A 115 20.35 -7.68 12.46
C ASP A 115 20.07 -6.34 11.75
N SER A 116 19.34 -6.39 10.64
CA SER A 116 19.08 -5.23 9.80
C SER A 116 17.80 -5.42 8.98
N ILE A 117 17.16 -4.29 8.68
CA ILE A 117 16.05 -4.19 7.73
C ILE A 117 16.56 -3.34 6.57
N ASN A 118 16.79 -4.00 5.44
CA ASN A 118 17.21 -3.36 4.20
C ASN A 118 15.98 -2.90 3.44
N HIS A 119 15.99 -1.69 2.91
CA HIS A 119 14.85 -1.17 2.19
C HIS A 119 15.28 -0.32 0.99
N LEU A 120 14.38 -0.22 0.01
CA LEU A 120 14.53 0.69 -1.11
C LEU A 120 13.17 1.14 -1.63
N ARG A 121 13.18 2.27 -2.33
CA ARG A 121 12.04 2.72 -3.12
C ARG A 121 12.10 2.07 -4.50
N LEU A 122 11.03 1.38 -4.90
CA LEU A 122 10.88 0.87 -6.24
C LEU A 122 10.59 2.03 -7.21
N PRO A 123 11.18 2.00 -8.42
CA PRO A 123 10.89 2.98 -9.44
C PRO A 123 9.49 2.70 -10.00
N SER A 124 8.78 3.77 -10.36
CA SER A 124 7.50 3.74 -11.07
C SER A 124 7.68 4.05 -12.55
N THR A 125 8.80 4.66 -12.94
CA THR A 125 9.13 4.97 -14.34
C THR A 125 10.62 4.73 -14.64
N PRO A 126 11.01 4.55 -15.92
CA PRO A 126 12.42 4.45 -16.31
C PRO A 126 13.26 5.70 -16.05
N SER A 127 12.62 6.86 -15.86
CA SER A 127 13.29 8.13 -15.55
C SER A 127 13.56 8.33 -14.06
N ASP A 128 12.98 7.49 -13.20
CA ASP A 128 13.20 7.59 -11.77
C ASP A 128 14.67 7.27 -11.42
N PRO A 129 15.19 7.82 -10.32
CA PRO A 129 16.53 7.48 -9.86
C PRO A 129 16.72 5.97 -9.68
N THR A 130 17.93 5.48 -9.93
CA THR A 130 18.25 4.07 -9.71
C THR A 130 18.02 3.71 -8.23
N PRO A 131 17.26 2.64 -7.92
CA PRO A 131 17.01 2.23 -6.55
C PRO A 131 18.31 1.97 -5.80
N CYS A 132 18.46 2.61 -4.64
CA CYS A 132 19.57 2.41 -3.74
C CYS A 132 19.07 1.76 -2.46
N TRP A 133 19.81 0.76 -1.98
CA TRP A 133 19.52 0.10 -0.70
C TRP A 133 19.96 1.01 0.45
N ASP A 134 19.06 1.17 1.42
CA ASP A 134 19.36 1.71 2.74
C ASP A 134 19.03 0.66 3.81
N HIS A 135 19.47 0.88 5.05
CA HIS A 135 19.38 -0.11 6.12
C HIS A 135 19.07 0.52 7.47
N ILE A 136 18.15 -0.12 8.20
CA ILE A 136 17.84 0.18 9.59
C ILE A 136 18.46 -0.91 10.45
N PRO A 137 19.40 -0.59 11.36
CA PRO A 137 19.99 -1.57 12.26
C PRO A 137 18.95 -2.08 13.26
N VAL A 138 18.97 -3.38 13.52
CA VAL A 138 18.13 -4.04 14.52
C VAL A 138 19.04 -4.59 15.61
N THR A 139 18.78 -4.19 16.87
CA THR A 139 19.65 -4.54 18.01
C THR A 139 19.38 -5.93 18.57
N ASP A 140 18.17 -6.43 18.37
CA ASP A 140 17.66 -7.68 18.90
C ASP A 140 17.32 -8.61 17.74
N GLU A 141 17.06 -9.89 17.99
CA GLU A 141 16.75 -10.82 16.92
C GLU A 141 15.45 -10.43 16.23
N LEU A 142 15.52 -10.07 14.93
CA LEU A 142 14.37 -9.72 14.12
C LEU A 142 13.52 -10.95 13.85
N LEU A 143 12.25 -10.93 14.26
CA LEU A 143 11.30 -12.00 13.99
C LEU A 143 10.42 -11.69 12.79
N ASP A 144 9.91 -10.47 12.70
CA ASP A 144 9.02 -10.01 11.63
C ASP A 144 8.92 -8.47 11.58
N PHE A 145 8.30 -7.89 10.55
CA PHE A 145 7.95 -6.47 10.50
C PHE A 145 6.69 -6.20 9.68
N GLY A 146 5.81 -5.34 10.21
CA GLY A 146 4.56 -4.92 9.55
C GLY A 146 4.64 -3.47 9.08
N LEU A 147 3.92 -3.12 8.01
CA LEU A 147 4.05 -1.83 7.32
C LEU A 147 2.75 -1.03 7.22
N ALA A 148 2.84 0.27 7.43
CA ALA A 148 1.83 1.27 7.05
C ALA A 148 2.54 2.51 6.47
N VAL A 149 3.33 2.28 5.42
CA VAL A 149 4.26 3.29 4.87
C VAL A 149 3.50 4.44 4.19
N THR A 150 2.47 4.14 3.40
CA THR A 150 1.76 5.16 2.62
C THR A 150 0.97 6.10 3.53
N GLU A 151 0.31 5.55 4.54
CA GLU A 151 -0.61 6.28 5.42
C GLU A 151 0.14 6.98 6.55
N HIS A 152 1.19 6.37 7.06
CA HIS A 152 1.79 6.76 8.35
C HIS A 152 3.31 6.77 8.36
N ASP A 153 4.01 6.48 7.24
CA ASP A 153 5.47 6.36 7.22
C ASP A 153 5.98 5.40 8.32
N LEU A 154 5.21 4.34 8.59
CA LEU A 154 5.34 3.52 9.79
C LEU A 154 5.84 2.10 9.47
N ILE A 155 6.78 1.63 10.29
CA ILE A 155 7.19 0.23 10.38
C ILE A 155 7.08 -0.27 11.83
N GLY A 156 6.36 -1.37 12.03
CA GLY A 156 6.30 -2.10 13.29
C GLY A 156 7.31 -3.24 13.28
N VAL A 157 8.43 -3.05 13.96
CA VAL A 157 9.54 -4.02 14.04
C VAL A 157 9.33 -4.96 15.21
N LEU A 158 9.10 -6.24 14.95
CA LEU A 158 8.95 -7.28 15.95
C LEU A 158 10.28 -7.99 16.20
N THR A 159 10.79 -7.89 17.42
CA THR A 159 12.03 -8.53 17.84
C THR A 159 11.86 -9.39 19.08
N THR A 160 12.79 -10.31 19.32
CA THR A 160 12.87 -11.08 20.56
C THR A 160 14.21 -10.88 21.25
N SER A 161 14.17 -10.95 22.58
CA SER A 161 15.36 -11.17 23.41
C SER A 161 15.09 -12.37 24.31
N SER A 162 15.95 -13.38 24.23
CA SER A 162 15.87 -14.56 25.08
C SER A 162 16.70 -14.37 26.34
N LYS A 163 16.13 -14.72 27.49
CA LYS A 163 16.84 -14.79 28.78
C LYS A 163 16.50 -16.11 29.47
N GLY A 164 17.20 -17.17 29.09
CA GLY A 164 16.94 -18.51 29.62
C GLY A 164 15.71 -19.14 28.95
N VAL A 165 14.69 -19.51 29.73
CA VAL A 165 13.46 -20.16 29.25
C VAL A 165 12.40 -19.15 28.81
N ASP A 166 12.57 -17.87 29.18
CA ASP A 166 11.61 -16.81 28.89
C ASP A 166 12.05 -16.00 27.68
N SER A 167 11.10 -15.77 26.78
CA SER A 167 11.28 -14.97 25.59
C SER A 167 10.46 -13.69 25.71
N THR A 168 11.12 -12.55 25.58
CA THR A 168 10.44 -11.25 25.56
C THR A 168 10.33 -10.76 24.14
N LEU A 169 9.10 -10.72 23.63
CA LEU A 169 8.74 -10.11 22.37
C LEU A 169 8.61 -8.60 22.56
N GLN A 170 9.13 -7.85 21.59
CA GLN A 170 9.09 -6.40 21.60
C GLN A 170 8.67 -5.89 20.22
N ILE A 171 7.70 -4.99 20.18
CA ILE A 171 7.34 -4.23 18.99
C ILE A 171 7.88 -2.81 19.13
N ARG A 172 8.71 -2.39 18.18
CA ARG A 172 9.16 -1.00 18.02
C ARG A 172 8.48 -0.39 16.81
N PHE A 173 7.88 0.77 16.99
CA PHE A 173 7.34 1.55 15.89
C PHE A 173 8.38 2.58 15.46
N LEU A 174 8.91 2.43 14.25
CA LEU A 174 9.87 3.37 13.66
C LEU A 174 9.19 4.14 12.52
N GLN A 175 9.72 5.33 12.26
CA GLN A 175 9.42 6.07 11.04
C GLN A 175 10.37 5.60 9.94
N LEU A 176 9.85 5.09 8.83
CA LEU A 176 10.67 4.47 7.78
C LEU A 176 11.63 5.49 7.16
N SER A 177 11.14 6.69 6.83
CA SER A 177 11.96 7.72 6.18
C SER A 177 13.17 8.22 6.99
N THR A 178 13.15 8.04 8.31
CA THR A 178 14.23 8.49 9.21
C THR A 178 14.98 7.34 9.89
N GLY A 179 14.39 6.15 9.96
CA GLY A 179 14.88 5.02 10.75
C GLY A 179 14.81 5.24 12.26
N LEU A 180 14.23 6.35 12.73
CA LEU A 180 14.12 6.73 14.14
C LEU A 180 12.77 6.28 14.74
N PRO A 181 12.59 6.28 16.07
CA PRO A 181 11.29 6.03 16.68
C PRO A 181 10.21 6.93 16.08
N HIS A 182 9.06 6.34 15.72
CA HIS A 182 7.97 7.07 15.10
C HIS A 182 7.49 8.20 16.04
N PRO A 183 7.24 9.44 15.58
CA PRO A 183 6.92 10.57 16.45
C PRO A 183 5.70 10.38 17.36
N LEU A 184 4.74 9.56 16.93
CA LEU A 184 3.54 9.20 17.71
C LEU A 184 3.75 7.98 18.62
N SER A 185 4.91 7.32 18.53
CA SER A 185 5.25 6.20 19.39
C SER A 185 5.77 6.70 20.73
N ARG A 186 5.16 6.25 21.83
CA ARG A 186 5.61 6.59 23.19
C ARG A 186 6.79 5.73 23.62
N SER A 187 6.60 4.41 23.57
CA SER A 187 7.56 3.43 24.07
C SER A 187 7.36 2.09 23.36
N PRO A 188 8.42 1.28 23.22
CA PRO A 188 8.28 -0.07 22.67
C PRO A 188 7.26 -0.89 23.46
N MET A 189 6.37 -1.58 22.74
CA MET A 189 5.43 -2.51 23.36
C MET A 189 6.16 -3.81 23.67
N ARG A 190 6.03 -4.34 24.89
CA ARG A 190 6.73 -5.56 25.33
C ARG A 190 5.75 -6.57 25.87
N PHE A 191 5.99 -7.82 25.51
CA PHE A 191 5.23 -8.98 25.98
C PHE A 191 6.23 -10.06 26.36
N THR A 192 6.11 -10.61 27.55
CA THR A 192 6.93 -11.76 27.96
C THR A 192 6.07 -13.01 27.91
N GLN A 193 6.57 -14.04 27.25
CA GLN A 193 5.93 -15.34 27.16
C GLN A 193 6.92 -16.45 27.50
N HIS A 194 6.42 -17.49 28.16
CA HIS A 194 7.16 -18.72 28.41
C HIS A 194 7.14 -19.59 27.14
N ILE A 195 7.89 -19.20 26.12
CA ILE A 195 7.94 -19.93 24.85
C ILE A 195 9.40 -20.20 24.47
N LEU A 196 9.67 -21.47 24.13
CA LEU A 196 10.91 -21.89 23.50
C LEU A 196 10.97 -21.36 22.06
N MET A 197 12.06 -20.69 21.69
CA MET A 197 12.21 -20.03 20.38
C MET A 197 12.01 -20.98 19.19
N ASP A 198 12.41 -22.24 19.32
CA ASP A 198 12.29 -23.26 18.26
C ASP A 198 10.82 -23.56 17.85
N ASN A 199 9.86 -23.13 18.66
CA ASN A 199 8.44 -23.39 18.50
C ASN A 199 7.60 -22.14 18.25
N LEU A 200 8.23 -20.96 18.24
CA LEU A 200 7.53 -19.69 18.14
C LEU A 200 7.24 -19.34 16.68
N GLY A 201 5.97 -19.37 16.28
CA GLY A 201 5.52 -18.70 15.07
C GLY A 201 4.99 -17.31 15.42
N VAL A 202 5.48 -16.25 14.78
CA VAL A 202 4.93 -14.91 14.94
C VAL A 202 4.68 -14.25 13.60
N GLY A 203 3.69 -13.36 13.58
CA GLY A 203 3.42 -12.47 12.47
C GLY A 203 2.87 -11.14 12.96
N ILE A 204 3.25 -10.03 12.32
CA ILE A 204 2.68 -8.71 12.59
C ILE A 204 2.18 -8.06 11.30
N GLU A 205 0.95 -7.57 11.34
CA GLU A 205 0.34 -6.86 10.22
C GLU A 205 -0.23 -5.52 10.69
N ILE A 206 -0.14 -4.49 9.85
CA ILE A 206 -0.73 -3.18 10.12
C ILE A 206 -1.66 -2.84 8.96
N VAL A 207 -2.95 -2.68 9.27
CA VAL A 207 -3.98 -2.35 8.27
C VAL A 207 -4.77 -1.15 8.77
N GLY A 208 -4.60 -0.02 8.09
CA GLY A 208 -5.17 1.26 8.51
C GLY A 208 -4.72 1.62 9.93
N ASN A 209 -5.68 1.69 10.85
CA ASN A 209 -5.44 2.05 12.25
C ASN A 209 -5.31 0.84 13.20
N ILE A 210 -5.19 -0.38 12.68
CA ILE A 210 -5.11 -1.62 13.47
C ILE A 210 -3.77 -2.30 13.25
N ALA A 211 -3.08 -2.62 14.34
CA ALA A 211 -1.93 -3.53 14.34
C ALA A 211 -2.36 -4.88 14.92
N ALA A 212 -2.17 -5.96 14.18
CA ALA A 212 -2.46 -7.32 14.60
C ALA A 212 -1.15 -8.07 14.83
N LEU A 213 -1.01 -8.67 16.02
CA LEU A 213 0.08 -9.58 16.35
C LEU A 213 -0.49 -10.99 16.49
N VAL A 214 0.02 -11.92 15.69
CA VAL A 214 -0.31 -13.34 15.80
C VAL A 214 0.86 -14.05 16.43
N ILE A 215 0.59 -14.82 17.48
CA ILE A 215 1.56 -15.68 18.12
C ILE A 215 1.02 -17.11 18.09
N ARG A 216 1.74 -17.98 17.41
CA ARG A 216 1.51 -19.42 17.42
C ARG A 216 2.47 -20.02 18.44
N ASP A 217 1.88 -20.50 19.53
CA ASP A 217 2.53 -21.41 20.45
C ASP A 217 2.23 -22.86 20.01
N SER A 218 3.21 -23.74 20.03
CA SER A 218 3.03 -25.14 19.65
C SER A 218 2.68 -26.06 20.83
N GLU A 219 2.52 -25.53 22.05
CA GLU A 219 1.96 -26.30 23.15
C GLU A 219 0.42 -26.40 23.08
N PRO A 220 -0.18 -27.61 23.01
CA PRO A 220 -1.63 -27.79 22.93
C PRO A 220 -2.38 -27.57 24.26
N SER A 221 -1.82 -26.82 25.22
CA SER A 221 -2.41 -26.68 26.54
C SER A 221 -2.10 -25.36 27.24
N CYS A 222 -2.45 -24.24 26.61
CA CYS A 222 -2.74 -23.02 27.37
C CYS A 222 -3.93 -22.32 26.74
N THR A 223 -5.08 -22.38 27.43
CA THR A 223 -6.20 -21.47 27.17
C THR A 223 -5.69 -20.05 27.38
N LEU A 224 -5.36 -19.37 26.28
CA LEU A 224 -5.17 -17.92 26.28
C LEU A 224 -6.49 -17.30 26.70
N ASN A 225 -6.57 -16.84 27.95
CA ASN A 225 -7.63 -15.92 28.32
C ASN A 225 -7.48 -14.70 27.40
N PRO A 226 -8.53 -14.25 26.71
CA PRO A 226 -8.45 -13.05 25.90
C PRO A 226 -8.04 -11.91 26.84
N VAL A 227 -6.81 -11.42 26.64
CA VAL A 227 -6.38 -10.17 27.25
C VAL A 227 -7.10 -9.10 26.44
N ASP A 228 -8.09 -8.46 27.05
CA ASP A 228 -8.67 -7.22 26.53
C ASP A 228 -7.52 -6.23 26.34
N ILE A 229 -7.03 -6.10 25.10
CA ILE A 229 -6.16 -5.00 24.70
C ILE A 229 -7.07 -3.77 24.65
N LYS A 230 -7.28 -3.15 25.81
CA LYS A 230 -7.71 -1.76 25.87
C LYS A 230 -6.53 -0.92 25.41
N ALA A 231 -6.43 -0.73 24.09
CA ALA A 231 -5.63 0.36 23.55
C ALA A 231 -6.18 1.66 24.17
N PRO A 232 -5.35 2.46 24.86
CA PRO A 232 -5.75 3.83 25.16
C PRO A 232 -5.88 4.53 23.81
N TYR A 233 -7.12 4.96 23.51
CA TYR A 233 -7.55 5.73 22.36
C TYR A 233 -6.41 6.54 21.70
N PHE A 234 -6.19 6.27 20.41
CA PHE A 234 -5.56 7.22 19.49
C PHE A 234 -6.50 8.40 19.28
#